data_AF-A0A8D8J4J1-F1
#
_entry.id   AF-A0A8D8J4J1-F1
#
_cell.length_a   1.000
_cell.length_b   1.000
_cell.length_c   1.000
_cell.angle_alpha   90.00
_cell.angle_beta   90.00
_cell.angle_gamma   90.00
#
_symmetry.space_group_name_H-M   'P 1'
#
loop_
_entity.id
_entity.type
_entity.pdbx_description
1 polymer ?
#
loop_
_entity_poly.entity_id
_entity_poly.type
_entity_poly.pdbx_seq_one_letter_code
_entity_poly.pdbx_strand_id
1 'polypeptide(L)'
;KQNQIKLENIDFSDTANAVQEINNWVSQKTRGNIQEIVSEQNLSPDMSMLLLNAIYFKGTWRYKFNETNKRASFQIAQNNKMSVHMMKQTNRLRFGEINFGEY
;
A
#
# COMPACT_ATOMS: atom_id res chain seq x y z
N LYS A 1 -10.18 -2.02 21.32
CA LYS A 1 -9.60 -2.99 20.34
C LYS A 1 -8.17 -3.25 20.76
N GLN A 2 -7.84 -4.44 21.25
CA GLN A 2 -6.44 -4.81 21.50
C GLN A 2 -5.72 -4.86 20.15
N ASN A 3 -4.56 -4.21 20.05
CA ASN A 3 -3.62 -4.47 18.96
C ASN A 3 -3.14 -5.91 19.13
N GLN A 4 -3.64 -6.82 18.30
CA GLN A 4 -3.12 -8.18 18.26
C GLN A 4 -1.78 -8.15 17.52
N ILE A 5 -0.67 -8.07 18.26
CA ILE A 5 0.63 -8.46 17.75
C ILE A 5 0.60 -9.97 17.62
N LYS A 6 0.81 -10.49 16.40
CA LYS A 6 0.96 -11.92 16.17
C LYS A 6 2.43 -12.27 16.31
N LEU A 7 2.72 -13.29 17.12
CA LEU A 7 4.06 -13.90 17.21
C LEU A 7 4.05 -15.16 16.36
N GLU A 8 5.10 -15.33 15.56
CA GLU A 8 5.35 -16.51 14.71
C GLU A 8 6.81 -16.91 14.92
N ASN A 9 7.06 -18.21 15.06
CA ASN A 9 8.42 -18.73 15.06
C ASN A 9 8.81 -19.03 13.62
N ILE A 10 9.88 -18.38 13.16
CA ILE A 10 10.47 -18.58 11.83
C ILE A 10 11.89 -19.10 12.05
N ASP A 11 12.27 -20.13 11.32
CA ASP A 11 13.66 -20.61 11.30
C ASP A 11 14.48 -19.76 10.33
N PHE A 12 15.24 -18.80 10.87
CA PHE A 12 16.09 -17.94 10.05
C PHE A 12 17.35 -18.63 9.52
N SER A 13 17.72 -19.81 10.05
CA SER A 13 18.89 -20.57 9.57
C SER A 13 18.70 -21.11 8.15
N ASP A 14 17.45 -21.39 7.77
CA ASP A 14 17.03 -21.60 6.38
C ASP A 14 16.42 -20.29 5.83
N THR A 15 17.29 -19.39 5.37
CA THR A 15 16.90 -18.07 4.88
C THR A 15 15.94 -18.14 3.69
N ALA A 16 16.08 -19.15 2.82
CA ALA A 16 15.22 -19.30 1.66
C ALA A 16 13.78 -19.64 2.09
N ASN A 17 13.62 -20.59 3.02
CA ASN A 17 12.31 -20.92 3.56
C ASN A 17 11.72 -19.76 4.38
N ALA A 18 12.53 -19.07 5.20
CA ALA A 18 12.10 -17.91 5.98
C ALA A 18 11.54 -16.77 5.10
N VAL A 19 12.23 -16.44 4.00
CA VAL A 19 11.76 -15.45 3.00
C VAL A 19 10.41 -15.86 2.44
N GLN A 20 10.25 -17.14 2.07
CA GLN A 20 9.01 -17.65 1.53
C GLN A 20 7.85 -17.55 2.54
N GLU A 21 8.08 -17.94 3.79
CA GLU A 21 7.07 -17.86 4.86
C GLU A 21 6.62 -16.43 5.13
N ILE A 22 7.58 -15.49 5.27
CA ILE A 22 7.30 -14.08 5.53
C ILE A 22 6.52 -13.45 4.38
N ASN A 23 6.98 -13.64 3.14
CA ASN A 23 6.32 -13.06 1.96
C ASN A 23 4.93 -13.67 1.71
N ASN A 24 4.76 -14.98 1.93
CA ASN A 24 3.45 -15.62 1.86
C ASN A 24 2.49 -15.04 2.89
N TRP A 25 2.95 -14.84 4.13
CA TRP A 25 2.15 -14.22 5.16
C TRP A 25 1.74 -12.79 4.77
N VAL A 26 2.67 -11.97 4.29
CA VAL A 26 2.36 -10.59 3.84
C VAL A 26 1.40 -10.57 2.68
N SER A 27 1.62 -11.41 1.67
CA SER A 27 0.74 -11.54 0.52
C SER A 27 -0.68 -11.89 0.96
N GLN A 28 -0.84 -12.86 1.86
CA GLN A 28 -2.16 -13.21 2.40
C GLN A 28 -2.79 -12.03 3.17
N LYS A 29 -2.04 -11.33 4.03
CA LYS A 29 -2.56 -10.17 4.79
C LYS A 29 -2.90 -8.97 3.91
N THR A 30 -2.29 -8.87 2.74
CA THR A 30 -2.48 -7.76 1.80
C THR A 30 -3.31 -8.15 0.58
N ARG A 31 -4.00 -9.29 0.63
CA ARG A 31 -4.82 -9.84 -0.47
C ARG A 31 -4.05 -9.93 -1.80
N GLY A 32 -2.77 -10.30 -1.72
CA GLY A 32 -1.86 -10.46 -2.86
C GLY A 32 -1.32 -9.15 -3.45
N ASN A 33 -1.57 -7.99 -2.83
CA ASN A 33 -1.13 -6.70 -3.36
C ASN A 33 0.32 -6.36 -2.98
N ILE A 34 0.85 -6.94 -1.89
CA ILE A 34 2.27 -6.91 -1.56
C ILE A 34 2.74 -8.36 -1.55
N GLN A 35 3.44 -8.76 -2.61
CA GLN A 35 3.87 -10.14 -2.80
C GLN A 35 5.24 -10.41 -2.16
N GLU A 36 6.10 -9.40 -2.16
CA GLU A 36 7.46 -9.49 -1.65
C GLU A 36 7.74 -8.25 -0.80
N ILE A 37 8.19 -8.46 0.44
CA ILE A 37 8.62 -7.42 1.38
C ILE A 37 10.06 -7.64 1.86
N VAL A 38 10.53 -8.88 1.83
CA VAL A 38 11.89 -9.30 2.15
C VAL A 38 12.41 -10.23 1.07
N SER A 39 13.72 -10.29 0.97
CA SER A 39 14.50 -11.16 0.09
C SER A 39 15.62 -11.81 0.91
N GLU A 40 16.35 -12.77 0.36
CA GLU A 40 17.41 -13.47 1.10
C GLU A 40 18.49 -12.51 1.62
N GLN A 41 18.80 -11.45 0.88
CA GLN A 41 19.75 -10.42 1.35
C GLN A 41 19.27 -9.59 2.56
N ASN A 42 17.99 -9.68 2.94
CA ASN A 42 17.44 -8.97 4.09
C ASN A 42 17.51 -9.80 5.38
N LEU A 43 17.70 -11.12 5.28
CA LEU A 43 17.73 -12.02 6.42
C LEU A 43 19.16 -12.51 6.65
N SER A 44 19.43 -12.93 7.90
CA SER A 44 20.70 -13.55 8.27
C SER A 44 20.41 -14.83 9.06
N PRO A 45 21.21 -15.91 8.88
CA PRO A 45 21.03 -17.17 9.61
C PRO A 45 21.05 -17.05 11.15
N ASP A 46 21.68 -16.00 11.68
CA ASP A 46 21.77 -15.69 13.11
C ASP A 46 20.72 -14.66 13.60
N MET A 47 19.79 -14.25 12.72
CA MET A 47 18.73 -13.29 13.07
C MET A 47 17.84 -13.86 14.18
N SER A 48 17.73 -13.13 15.29
CA SER A 48 16.91 -13.57 16.43
C SER A 48 15.44 -13.10 16.35
N MET A 49 15.18 -11.98 15.67
CA MET A 49 13.84 -11.40 15.60
C MET A 49 13.69 -10.47 14.39
N LEU A 50 12.51 -10.50 13.78
CA LEU A 50 12.08 -9.54 12.76
C LEU A 50 10.76 -8.89 13.19
N LEU A 51 10.72 -7.56 13.25
CA LEU A 51 9.47 -6.81 13.42
C LEU A 51 8.98 -6.30 12.06
N LEU A 52 7.75 -6.66 11.70
CA LEU A 52 7.20 -6.39 10.38
C LEU A 52 5.82 -5.72 10.48
N ASN A 53 5.55 -4.77 9.57
CA ASN A 53 4.24 -4.19 9.37
C ASN A 53 3.91 -4.14 7.87
N ALA A 54 2.70 -4.60 7.51
CA ALA A 54 2.18 -4.55 6.15
C ALA A 54 0.73 -4.04 6.17
N ILE A 55 0.47 -2.93 5.46
CA ILE A 55 -0.84 -2.27 5.44
C ILE A 55 -1.37 -2.24 4.01
N TYR A 56 -2.58 -2.77 3.82
CA TYR A 56 -3.33 -2.68 2.57
C TYR A 56 -4.71 -2.07 2.81
N PHE A 57 -5.08 -1.09 1.99
CA PHE A 57 -6.39 -0.45 2.04
C PHE A 57 -7.04 -0.42 0.65
N LYS A 58 -8.26 -0.96 0.57
CA LYS A 58 -9.15 -0.81 -0.59
C LYS A 58 -10.55 -0.53 -0.10
N GLY A 59 -10.94 0.73 -0.18
CA GLY A 59 -12.28 1.19 0.17
C GLY A 59 -13.21 1.23 -1.03
N THR A 60 -14.47 0.90 -0.81
CA THR A 60 -15.54 1.20 -1.77
C THR A 60 -16.09 2.58 -1.47
N TRP A 61 -16.04 3.49 -2.44
CA TRP A 61 -16.65 4.81 -2.30
C TRP A 61 -18.15 4.68 -2.01
N ARG A 62 -18.66 5.44 -1.03
CA ARG A 62 -20.11 5.56 -0.75
C ARG A 62 -20.86 6.04 -2.00
N TYR A 63 -20.28 7.02 -2.68
CA TYR A 63 -20.74 7.52 -3.97
C TYR A 63 -19.75 7.10 -5.05
N LYS A 64 -20.04 5.97 -5.71
CA LYS A 64 -19.16 5.38 -6.72
C LYS A 64 -19.03 6.29 -7.93
N PHE A 65 -17.88 6.23 -8.58
CA PHE A 65 -17.66 6.82 -9.88
C PHE A 65 -18.26 5.93 -10.97
N ASN A 66 -18.74 6.53 -12.05
CA ASN A 66 -19.06 5.76 -13.25
C ASN A 66 -17.75 5.32 -13.92
N GLU A 67 -17.67 4.05 -14.29
CA GLU A 67 -16.51 3.52 -15.00
C GLU A 67 -16.47 4.16 -16.40
N THR A 68 -15.47 5.01 -16.62
CA THR A 68 -15.23 5.64 -17.92
C THR A 68 -13.75 5.56 -18.24
N ASN A 69 -13.41 5.29 -19.50
CA ASN A 69 -12.03 5.27 -19.97
C ASN A 69 -11.50 6.68 -20.32
N LYS A 70 -12.05 7.72 -19.69
CA LYS A 70 -11.68 9.10 -19.99
C LYS A 70 -10.27 9.39 -19.48
N ARG A 71 -9.45 9.93 -20.38
CA ARG A 71 -8.09 10.38 -20.10
C ARG A 71 -8.09 11.89 -19.89
N ALA A 72 -7.25 12.38 -18.98
CA ALA A 72 -7.01 13.80 -18.78
C ALA A 72 -5.51 14.07 -18.57
N SER A 73 -5.09 15.32 -18.78
CA SER A 73 -3.72 15.74 -18.50
C SER A 73 -3.53 15.96 -17.00
N PHE A 74 -2.49 15.36 -16.43
CA PHE A 74 -2.04 15.54 -15.05
C PHE A 74 -0.63 16.12 -15.05
N GLN A 75 -0.41 17.17 -14.28
CA GLN A 75 0.89 17.82 -14.16
C GLN A 75 1.70 17.16 -13.04
N ILE A 76 2.80 16.50 -13.39
CA ILE A 76 3.68 15.82 -12.43
C ILE A 76 4.66 16.82 -11.81
N ALA A 77 5.21 17.70 -12.63
CA ALA A 77 6.18 18.72 -12.25
C ALA A 77 6.06 19.93 -13.17
N GLN A 78 6.84 20.98 -12.92
CA GLN A 78 6.92 22.12 -13.83
C GLN A 78 7.30 21.64 -15.24
N ASN A 79 6.48 22.00 -16.23
CA ASN A 79 6.61 21.58 -17.64
C ASN A 79 6.56 20.07 -17.91
N ASN A 80 6.17 19.24 -16.95
CA ASN A 80 6.01 17.80 -17.15
C ASN A 80 4.55 17.39 -16.96
N LYS A 81 3.92 16.91 -18.04
CA LYS A 81 2.52 16.48 -18.06
C LYS A 81 2.42 15.05 -18.57
N MET A 82 1.51 14.27 -17.99
CA MET A 82 1.17 12.94 -18.46
C MET A 82 -0.33 12.79 -18.65
N SER A 83 -0.72 11.88 -19.54
CA SER A 83 -2.11 11.46 -19.69
C SER A 83 -2.43 10.39 -18.63
N VAL A 84 -3.51 10.55 -17.86
CA VAL A 84 -3.96 9.59 -16.83
C VAL A 84 -5.44 9.26 -16.99
N HIS A 85 -5.87 8.09 -16.52
CA HIS A 85 -7.30 7.80 -16.37
C HIS A 85 -7.88 8.66 -15.24
N MET A 86 -8.80 9.56 -15.57
CA MET A 86 -9.36 10.53 -14.63
C MET A 86 -10.81 10.18 -14.31
N MET A 87 -11.08 9.82 -13.06
CA MET A 87 -12.44 9.59 -12.59
C MET A 87 -13.19 10.92 -12.44
N LYS A 88 -14.49 10.96 -12.77
CA LYS A 88 -15.33 12.16 -12.65
C LYS A 88 -16.70 11.80 -12.10
N GLN A 89 -17.20 12.60 -11.17
CA GLN A 89 -18.58 12.57 -10.68
C GLN A 89 -19.04 13.97 -10.27
N THR A 90 -20.35 14.18 -10.20
CA THR A 90 -20.95 15.41 -9.67
C THR A 90 -21.82 15.01 -8.48
N ASN A 91 -21.48 15.48 -7.28
CA ASN A 91 -22.20 15.11 -6.05
C ASN A 91 -22.04 16.17 -4.95
N ARG A 92 -22.92 16.16 -3.95
CA ARG A 92 -22.80 16.97 -2.74
C ARG A 92 -21.86 16.27 -1.76
N LEU A 93 -20.66 16.83 -1.59
CA LEU A 93 -19.64 16.32 -0.69
C LEU A 93 -19.28 17.36 0.37
N ARG A 94 -18.72 16.92 1.49
CA ARG A 94 -18.11 17.83 2.45
C ARG A 94 -16.88 18.44 1.79
N PHE A 95 -16.85 19.76 1.75
CA PHE A 95 -15.75 20.54 1.20
C PHE A 95 -15.42 21.65 2.18
N GLY A 96 -14.14 21.95 2.33
CA GLY A 96 -13.63 23.06 3.13
C GLY A 96 -12.39 23.60 2.45
N GLU A 97 -12.26 24.91 2.44
CA GLU A 97 -11.10 25.63 1.92
C GLU A 97 -10.34 26.23 3.10
N ILE A 98 -9.03 26.00 3.13
CA ILE A 98 -8.13 26.57 4.14
C ILE A 98 -7.24 27.55 3.39
N ASN A 99 -7.42 28.84 3.66
CA ASN A 99 -6.57 29.89 3.14
C ASN A 99 -5.32 29.99 4.01
N PHE A 100 -4.22 29.43 3.52
CA PHE A 100 -2.88 29.77 4.03
C PHE A 100 -2.54 31.11 3.38
N GLY A 101 -2.71 32.21 4.13
CA GLY A 101 -2.56 33.58 3.61
C GLY A 101 -1.31 33.78 2.74
N GLU A 102 -1.40 34.75 1.83
CA GLU A 102 -0.31 35.14 0.94
C GLU A 102 0.94 35.49 1.76
N TYR A 103 2.07 34.83 1.45
CA TYR A 103 3.39 35.28 1.87
C TYR A 103 3.82 36.46 1.01
#